data_AF-A0A7X7MIY3-F1
#
_entry.id   AF-A0A7X7MIY3-F1
#
_cell.length_a   1.000
_cell.length_b   1.000
_cell.length_c   1.000
_cell.angle_alpha   90.00
_cell.angle_beta   90.00
_cell.angle_gamma   90.00
#
_symmetry.space_group_name_H-M   'P 1'
#
loop_
_entity.id
_entity.type
_entity.pdbx_description
1 polymer ?
#
loop_
_entity_poly.entity_id
_entity_poly.type
_entity_poly.pdbx_seq_one_letter_code
_entity_poly.pdbx_strand_id
1 'polypeptide(L)'
;ASFYGCGLAIALPGAKILEPAILPGAEFSLALHPGADWDRPVQSPEAQAMRAELLRRGAVNGAGQAQVAAFSPVLGECCQKQNLDLEFSCAVIAQRGDRLQVVGVDGLREIQAGRVINALPDDTAPEKMLTGILSLPLQLPDGSYGPFQLRNSCRAGEAYLGLSIPAAASWPEARQLFHAAWDRRPESLQEAHLLLLGTYFSWPGDANPVLAFDRGICEGRAK
;
A
#
# COMPACT_ATOMS: atom_id res chain seq x y z
N ALA A 1 3.48 -9.56 -2.22
CA ALA A 1 4.54 -8.95 -1.39
C ALA A 1 4.09 -7.60 -0.83
N SER A 2 2.92 -7.58 -0.18
CA SER A 2 2.48 -6.46 0.66
C SER A 2 3.28 -6.41 1.96
N PHE A 3 3.22 -5.31 2.70
CA PHE A 3 3.78 -5.22 4.05
C PHE A 3 3.24 -6.35 4.95
N TYR A 4 1.93 -6.58 4.94
CA TYR A 4 1.32 -7.71 5.65
C TYR A 4 1.86 -9.07 5.20
N GLY A 5 1.89 -9.33 3.88
CA GLY A 5 2.38 -10.59 3.33
C GLY A 5 3.86 -10.84 3.64
N CYS A 6 4.69 -9.81 3.58
CA CYS A 6 6.11 -9.89 3.96
C CYS A 6 6.28 -10.13 5.46
N GLY A 7 5.46 -9.50 6.29
CA GLY A 7 5.43 -9.77 7.73
C GLY A 7 5.07 -11.22 8.05
N LEU A 8 4.04 -11.76 7.38
CA LEU A 8 3.68 -13.17 7.47
C LEU A 8 4.83 -14.09 7.07
N ALA A 9 5.51 -13.80 5.94
CA ALA A 9 6.58 -14.64 5.42
C ALA A 9 7.81 -14.68 6.34
N ILE A 10 8.10 -13.59 7.07
CA ILE A 10 9.16 -13.59 8.10
C ILE A 10 8.83 -14.59 9.22
N ALA A 11 7.56 -14.68 9.60
CA ALA A 11 7.11 -15.58 10.66
C ALA A 11 6.87 -17.03 10.18
N LEU A 12 6.86 -17.28 8.87
CA LEU A 12 6.54 -18.58 8.27
C LEU A 12 7.71 -19.11 7.43
N PRO A 13 8.56 -19.99 8.00
CA PRO A 13 9.69 -20.57 7.28
C PRO A 13 9.27 -21.27 5.98
N GLY A 14 10.01 -21.02 4.89
CA GLY A 14 9.75 -21.64 3.58
C GLY A 14 8.57 -21.04 2.82
N ALA A 15 8.00 -19.92 3.29
CA ALA A 15 6.95 -19.22 2.55
C ALA A 15 7.51 -18.60 1.25
N LYS A 16 6.82 -18.87 0.14
CA LYS A 16 6.99 -18.16 -1.13
C LYS A 16 5.87 -17.15 -1.31
N ILE A 17 6.23 -15.92 -1.65
CA ILE A 17 5.28 -14.86 -1.94
C ILE A 17 5.21 -14.65 -3.45
N LEU A 18 3.99 -14.72 -3.99
CA LEU A 18 3.70 -14.33 -5.36
C LEU A 18 3.15 -12.89 -5.36
N GLU A 19 3.68 -12.02 -6.22
CA GLU A 19 3.32 -10.62 -6.32
C GLU A 19 3.09 -10.23 -7.79
N PRO A 20 1.87 -9.79 -8.17
CA PRO A 20 1.64 -9.30 -9.52
C PRO A 20 2.39 -7.99 -9.83
N ALA A 21 2.67 -7.16 -8.84
CA ALA A 21 3.49 -5.96 -9.03
C ALA A 21 4.97 -6.30 -9.30
N ILE A 22 5.70 -5.30 -9.81
CA ILE A 22 7.15 -5.39 -10.04
C ILE A 22 7.99 -5.04 -8.80
N LEU A 23 7.34 -4.68 -7.69
CA LEU A 23 7.97 -4.19 -6.47
C LEU A 23 7.17 -4.60 -5.23
N PRO A 24 7.79 -4.67 -4.04
CA PRO A 24 7.07 -4.96 -2.80
C PRO A 24 6.38 -3.69 -2.27
N GLY A 25 5.31 -3.86 -1.49
CA GLY A 25 4.60 -2.76 -0.84
C GLY A 25 3.76 -1.91 -1.79
N ALA A 26 3.35 -2.48 -2.94
CA ALA A 26 2.57 -1.80 -3.97
C ALA A 26 1.26 -1.17 -3.42
N GLU A 27 0.64 -1.82 -2.44
CA GLU A 27 -0.60 -1.38 -1.80
C GLU A 27 -0.47 -0.04 -1.05
N PHE A 28 0.74 0.39 -0.72
CA PHE A 28 1.00 1.74 -0.19
C PHE A 28 1.75 2.60 -1.21
N SER A 29 2.84 2.09 -1.80
CA SER A 29 3.69 2.87 -2.70
C SER A 29 3.02 3.21 -4.02
N LEU A 30 2.39 2.24 -4.70
CA LEU A 30 1.74 2.47 -6.00
C LEU A 30 0.30 2.98 -5.85
N ALA A 31 -0.32 2.74 -4.69
CA ALA A 31 -1.60 3.35 -4.32
C ALA A 31 -1.45 4.78 -3.81
N LEU A 32 -0.21 5.26 -3.64
CA LEU A 32 0.15 6.58 -3.11
C LEU A 32 -0.48 6.85 -1.73
N HIS A 33 -0.64 5.82 -0.90
CA HIS A 33 -1.27 5.93 0.42
C HIS A 33 -0.23 6.31 1.49
N PRO A 34 -0.29 7.52 2.08
CA PRO A 34 0.72 8.01 3.03
C PRO A 34 0.71 7.31 4.39
N GLY A 35 -0.35 6.58 4.69
CA GLY A 35 -0.59 6.04 6.02
C GLY A 35 -1.21 7.08 6.97
N ALA A 36 -1.61 6.58 8.13
CA ALA A 36 -2.17 7.31 9.24
C ALA A 36 -1.72 6.65 10.56
N ASP A 37 -1.98 7.33 11.68
CA ASP A 37 -1.80 6.78 13.03
C ASP A 37 -0.39 6.19 13.26
N TRP A 38 0.63 6.95 12.82
CA TRP A 38 2.04 6.55 12.87
C TRP A 38 2.58 6.40 14.30
N ASP A 39 1.91 7.00 15.28
CA ASP A 39 2.19 6.91 16.71
C ASP A 39 1.67 5.61 17.34
N ARG A 40 0.71 4.92 16.72
CA ARG A 40 0.15 3.68 17.24
C ARG A 40 1.26 2.64 17.51
N PRO A 41 1.30 1.98 18.66
CA PRO A 41 2.36 1.04 18.99
C PRO A 41 2.33 -0.21 18.10
N VAL A 42 3.52 -0.80 17.90
CA VAL A 42 3.74 -2.09 17.23
C VAL A 42 4.36 -3.09 18.19
N GLN A 43 4.03 -4.36 18.03
CA GLN A 43 4.32 -5.43 18.98
C GLN A 43 5.65 -6.12 18.69
N SER A 44 5.97 -6.36 17.42
CA SER A 44 7.12 -7.14 17.01
C SER A 44 8.41 -6.30 16.94
N PRO A 45 9.57 -6.85 17.34
CA PRO A 45 10.87 -6.20 17.16
C PRO A 45 11.17 -5.83 15.69
N GLU A 46 10.71 -6.65 14.74
CA GLU A 46 10.91 -6.41 13.31
C GLU A 46 10.09 -5.21 12.81
N ALA A 47 8.85 -5.04 13.28
CA ALA A 47 8.05 -3.85 12.98
C ALA A 47 8.62 -2.58 13.64
N GLN A 48 9.16 -2.69 14.85
CA GLN A 48 9.88 -1.59 15.49
C GLN A 48 11.11 -1.18 14.66
N ALA A 49 11.89 -2.14 14.18
CA ALA A 49 13.02 -1.90 13.30
C ALA A 49 12.59 -1.28 11.96
N MET A 50 11.49 -1.76 11.35
CA MET A 50 10.91 -1.18 10.14
C MET A 50 10.52 0.28 10.34
N ARG A 51 9.83 0.61 11.44
CA ARG A 51 9.47 1.99 11.78
C ARG A 51 10.70 2.86 11.96
N ALA A 52 11.68 2.39 12.74
CA ALA A 52 12.92 3.11 12.98
C ALA A 52 13.65 3.40 11.66
N GLU A 53 13.63 2.44 10.73
CA GLU A 53 14.28 2.59 9.43
C GLU A 53 13.57 3.60 8.52
N LEU A 54 12.23 3.59 8.50
CA LEU A 54 11.44 4.59 7.76
C LEU A 54 11.71 6.01 8.29
N LEU A 55 11.75 6.18 9.62
CA LEU A 55 12.09 7.45 10.26
C LEU A 55 13.53 7.87 9.93
N ARG A 56 14.49 6.96 10.05
CA ARG A 56 15.92 7.22 9.81
C ARG A 56 16.18 7.68 8.37
N ARG A 57 15.43 7.17 7.40
CA ARG A 57 15.54 7.55 5.97
C ARG A 57 14.69 8.77 5.60
N GLY A 58 13.92 9.34 6.52
CA GLY A 58 12.98 10.42 6.23
C GLY A 58 11.81 9.99 5.33
N ALA A 59 11.56 8.68 5.21
CA ALA A 59 10.39 8.15 4.52
C ALA A 59 9.10 8.50 5.29
N VAL A 60 9.21 8.68 6.61
CA VAL A 60 8.20 9.26 7.49
C VAL A 60 8.90 10.23 8.42
N ASN A 61 8.27 11.36 8.76
CA ASN A 61 8.82 12.29 9.74
C ASN A 61 8.12 12.19 11.10
N GLY A 62 8.62 12.94 12.09
CA GLY A 62 8.05 12.93 13.45
C GLY A 62 6.61 13.41 13.57
N ALA A 63 6.07 14.07 12.53
CA ALA A 63 4.68 14.49 12.45
C ALA A 63 3.78 13.45 11.75
N GLY A 64 4.32 12.30 11.34
CA GLY A 64 3.58 11.25 10.63
C GLY A 64 3.32 11.55 9.15
N GLN A 65 3.98 12.56 8.58
CA GLN A 65 3.95 12.80 7.15
C GLN A 65 4.88 11.82 6.45
N ALA A 66 4.55 11.42 5.22
CA ALA A 66 5.26 10.36 4.51
C ALA A 66 5.77 10.79 3.13
N GLN A 67 6.79 10.07 2.64
CA GLN A 67 7.16 9.97 1.24
C GLN A 67 6.89 8.53 0.77
N VAL A 68 5.72 8.29 0.19
CA VAL A 68 5.22 6.93 -0.15
C VAL A 68 6.13 6.15 -1.10
N ALA A 69 6.88 6.86 -1.94
CA ALA A 69 7.84 6.27 -2.87
C ALA A 69 9.01 5.57 -2.14
N ALA A 70 9.31 5.97 -0.90
CA ALA A 70 10.38 5.39 -0.10
C ALA A 70 9.96 4.09 0.62
N PHE A 71 8.66 3.74 0.67
CA PHE A 71 8.21 2.53 1.36
C PHE A 71 8.69 1.25 0.68
N SER A 72 8.52 1.14 -0.64
CA SER A 72 8.96 -0.03 -1.41
C SER A 72 10.46 -0.34 -1.27
N PRO A 73 11.40 0.60 -1.45
CA PRO A 73 12.82 0.30 -1.28
C PRO A 73 13.18 -0.09 0.16
N VAL A 74 12.53 0.49 1.17
CA VAL A 74 12.76 0.10 2.57
C VAL A 74 12.26 -1.32 2.84
N LEU A 75 11.06 -1.67 2.36
CA LEU A 75 10.53 -3.02 2.46
C LEU A 75 11.37 -4.01 1.65
N GLY A 76 11.82 -3.64 0.45
CA GLY A 76 12.68 -4.47 -0.40
C GLY A 76 13.99 -4.84 0.28
N GLU A 77 14.66 -3.88 0.92
CA GLU A 77 15.87 -4.15 1.70
C GLU A 77 15.58 -5.04 2.92
N CYS A 78 14.44 -4.87 3.58
CA CYS A 78 14.01 -5.77 4.65
C CYS A 78 13.84 -7.20 4.12
N CYS A 79 13.13 -7.37 2.99
CA CYS A 79 12.92 -8.68 2.38
C CYS A 79 14.23 -9.36 2.00
N GLN A 80 15.20 -8.59 1.49
CA GLN A 80 16.55 -9.09 1.19
C GLN A 80 17.30 -9.54 2.45
N LYS A 81 17.30 -8.72 3.52
CA LYS A 81 17.94 -9.07 4.79
C LYS A 81 17.35 -10.32 5.43
N GLN A 82 16.05 -10.54 5.25
CA GLN A 82 15.33 -11.70 5.77
C GLN A 82 15.35 -12.91 4.80
N ASN A 83 15.99 -12.79 3.63
CA ASN A 83 16.03 -13.81 2.58
C ASN A 83 14.63 -14.35 2.21
N LEU A 84 13.64 -13.47 2.07
CA LEU A 84 12.29 -13.88 1.68
C LEU A 84 12.28 -14.37 0.23
N ASP A 85 11.59 -15.48 -0.04
CA ASP A 85 11.36 -15.98 -1.40
C ASP A 85 10.21 -15.20 -2.05
N LEU A 86 10.55 -14.21 -2.88
CA LEU A 86 9.61 -13.35 -3.57
C LEU A 86 9.65 -13.62 -5.07
N GLU A 87 8.48 -13.73 -5.69
CA GLU A 87 8.35 -13.75 -7.14
C GLU A 87 7.42 -12.63 -7.61
N PHE A 88 8.02 -11.63 -8.27
CA PHE A 88 7.32 -10.47 -8.82
C PHE A 88 6.81 -10.73 -10.24
N SER A 89 5.91 -9.86 -10.72
CA SER A 89 5.25 -10.01 -12.02
C SER A 89 4.60 -11.39 -12.20
N CYS A 90 4.09 -11.96 -11.10
CA CYS A 90 3.50 -13.28 -11.04
C CYS A 90 2.09 -13.20 -10.45
N ALA A 91 1.08 -13.42 -11.29
CA ALA A 91 -0.32 -13.34 -10.89
C ALA A 91 -0.90 -14.75 -10.69
N VAL A 92 -1.58 -14.97 -9.57
CA VAL A 92 -2.43 -16.14 -9.38
C VAL A 92 -3.72 -15.95 -10.16
N ILE A 93 -4.00 -16.82 -11.12
CA ILE A 93 -5.21 -16.74 -11.97
C ILE A 93 -6.28 -17.77 -11.57
N ALA A 94 -5.90 -18.86 -10.90
CA ALA A 94 -6.84 -19.81 -10.33
C ALA A 94 -6.22 -20.56 -9.14
N GLN A 95 -7.07 -20.98 -8.21
CA GLN A 95 -6.70 -21.84 -7.09
C GLN A 95 -7.63 -23.06 -7.03
N ARG A 96 -7.05 -24.25 -6.87
CA ARG A 96 -7.76 -25.51 -6.64
C ARG A 96 -7.13 -26.24 -5.46
N GLY A 97 -7.67 -26.02 -4.27
CA GLY A 97 -7.09 -26.54 -3.02
C GLY A 97 -5.69 -25.99 -2.78
N ASP A 98 -4.71 -26.88 -2.84
CA ASP A 98 -3.28 -26.64 -2.60
C ASP A 98 -2.49 -26.34 -3.89
N ARG A 99 -3.18 -26.30 -5.05
CA ARG A 99 -2.60 -25.99 -6.36
C ARG A 99 -3.01 -24.60 -6.84
N LEU A 100 -2.03 -23.84 -7.29
CA LEU A 100 -2.17 -22.51 -7.87
C LEU A 100 -1.82 -22.56 -9.35
N GLN A 101 -2.69 -22.02 -10.19
CA GLN A 101 -2.33 -21.64 -11.55
C GLN A 101 -1.86 -20.20 -11.54
N VAL A 102 -0.65 -19.98 -12.05
CA VAL A 102 0.00 -18.68 -12.03
C VAL A 102 0.47 -18.31 -13.43
N VAL A 103 0.46 -17.02 -13.73
CA VAL A 103 1.05 -16.46 -14.94
C VAL A 103 2.16 -15.51 -14.51
N GLY A 104 3.39 -15.90 -14.83
CA GLY A 104 4.59 -15.11 -14.62
C GLY A 104 5.23 -14.65 -15.93
N VAL A 105 6.45 -14.14 -15.82
CA VAL A 105 7.28 -13.73 -16.99
C VAL A 105 7.68 -14.91 -17.89
N ASP A 106 7.65 -16.12 -17.35
CA ASP A 106 7.92 -17.41 -18.01
C ASP A 106 6.65 -18.08 -18.56
N GLY A 107 5.48 -17.44 -18.40
CA GLY A 107 4.20 -17.92 -18.91
C GLY A 107 3.33 -18.60 -17.85
N LEU A 108 2.40 -19.44 -18.33
CA LEU A 108 1.46 -20.16 -17.48
C LEU A 108 2.12 -21.39 -16.87
N ARG A 109 2.03 -21.53 -15.54
CA ARG A 109 2.51 -22.73 -14.82
C ARG A 109 1.69 -23.02 -13.58
N GLU A 110 1.92 -24.19 -13.01
CA GLU A 110 1.30 -24.63 -11.76
C GLU A 110 2.31 -24.64 -10.62
N ILE A 111 1.87 -24.18 -9.45
CA ILE A 111 2.62 -24.27 -8.18
C ILE A 111 1.79 -25.08 -7.20
N GLN A 112 2.41 -26.08 -6.57
CA GLN A 112 1.81 -26.82 -5.46
C GLN A 112 2.43 -26.35 -4.14
N ALA A 113 1.60 -26.08 -3.14
CA ALA A 113 2.04 -25.60 -1.83
C ALA A 113 1.31 -26.34 -0.71
N GLY A 114 2.00 -26.66 0.39
CA GLY A 114 1.34 -27.34 1.52
C GLY A 114 0.21 -26.52 2.17
N ARG A 115 0.25 -25.20 2.03
CA ARG A 115 -0.80 -24.27 2.47
C ARG A 115 -0.76 -23.00 1.61
N VAL A 116 -1.93 -22.51 1.23
CA VAL A 116 -2.09 -21.22 0.55
C VAL A 116 -2.67 -20.22 1.55
N ILE A 117 -2.05 -19.05 1.66
CA ILE A 117 -2.53 -17.94 2.48
C ILE A 117 -2.83 -16.77 1.55
N ASN A 118 -4.08 -16.31 1.53
CA ASN A 118 -4.44 -15.08 0.82
C ASN A 118 -4.02 -13.88 1.67
N ALA A 119 -3.04 -13.11 1.18
CA ALA A 119 -2.53 -11.89 1.81
C ALA A 119 -2.93 -10.63 1.04
N LEU A 120 -3.93 -10.73 0.16
CA LEU A 120 -4.52 -9.58 -0.52
C LEU A 120 -5.29 -8.71 0.47
N PRO A 121 -5.46 -7.41 0.18
CA PRO A 121 -6.35 -6.56 0.96
C PRO A 121 -7.77 -7.12 1.03
N ASP A 122 -8.49 -6.77 2.10
CA ASP A 122 -9.89 -7.14 2.27
C ASP A 122 -10.76 -6.40 1.23
N ASP A 123 -11.26 -7.15 0.25
CA ASP A 123 -12.10 -6.65 -0.83
C ASP A 123 -13.60 -6.66 -0.48
N THR A 124 -13.96 -7.03 0.76
CA THR A 124 -15.35 -6.97 1.24
C THR A 124 -15.78 -5.56 1.61
N ALA A 125 -14.84 -4.62 1.73
CA ALA A 125 -15.14 -3.23 1.99
C ALA A 125 -16.02 -2.64 0.85
N PRO A 126 -17.05 -1.84 1.17
CA PRO A 126 -17.94 -1.27 0.16
C PRO A 126 -17.25 -0.25 -0.74
N GLU A 127 -16.12 0.30 -0.29
CA GLU A 127 -15.37 1.35 -0.96
C GLU A 127 -13.86 1.08 -0.90
N LYS A 128 -13.16 1.62 -1.90
CA LYS A 128 -11.71 1.69 -2.01
C LYS A 128 -11.31 3.12 -2.36
N MET A 129 -10.06 3.48 -2.15
CA MET A 129 -9.57 4.82 -2.44
C MET A 129 -8.70 4.87 -3.70
N LEU A 130 -8.93 5.90 -4.52
CA LEU A 130 -8.00 6.34 -5.54
C LEU A 130 -7.26 7.58 -5.02
N THR A 131 -5.94 7.49 -4.92
CA THR A 131 -5.11 8.56 -4.39
C THR A 131 -4.30 9.24 -5.48
N GLY A 132 -4.03 10.53 -5.32
CA GLY A 132 -3.10 11.29 -6.15
C GLY A 132 -2.14 12.14 -5.34
N ILE A 133 -1.10 12.65 -6.00
CA ILE A 133 -0.19 13.65 -5.45
C ILE A 133 -0.61 15.02 -5.99
N LEU A 134 -0.72 15.99 -5.09
CA LEU A 134 -0.95 17.39 -5.39
C LEU A 134 0.32 18.21 -5.19
N SER A 135 0.52 19.18 -6.07
CA SER A 135 1.31 20.37 -5.76
C SER A 135 0.38 21.46 -5.23
N LEU A 136 0.76 22.06 -4.10
CA LEU A 136 0.02 23.10 -3.43
C LEU A 136 0.88 24.38 -3.37
N PRO A 137 0.35 25.55 -3.77
CA PRO A 137 1.08 26.82 -3.64
C PRO A 137 1.22 27.24 -2.17
N LEU A 138 0.23 26.89 -1.34
CA LEU A 138 0.24 27.08 0.10
C LEU A 138 -0.09 25.75 0.78
N GLN A 139 0.61 25.42 1.86
CA GLN A 139 0.32 24.22 2.63
C GLN A 139 -1.08 24.33 3.26
N LEU A 140 -1.89 23.29 3.04
CA LEU A 140 -3.21 23.14 3.65
C LEU A 140 -3.11 22.16 4.83
N PRO A 141 -3.91 22.33 5.89
CA PRO A 141 -3.96 21.34 6.96
C PRO A 141 -4.51 20.00 6.45
N ASP A 142 -4.10 18.91 7.08
CA ASP A 142 -4.69 17.59 6.82
C ASP A 142 -6.20 17.63 7.15
N GLY A 143 -7.03 17.00 6.33
CA GLY A 143 -8.47 17.04 6.54
C GLY A 143 -9.31 16.69 5.33
N SER A 144 -10.61 16.96 5.45
CA SER A 144 -11.59 16.75 4.38
C SER A 144 -11.82 18.04 3.59
N TYR A 145 -11.78 17.95 2.28
CA TYR A 145 -11.99 19.04 1.33
C TYR A 145 -13.03 18.61 0.31
N GLY A 146 -14.31 18.84 0.64
CA GLY A 146 -15.42 18.28 -0.13
C GLY A 146 -15.36 16.75 -0.10
N PRO A 147 -15.35 16.06 -1.26
CA PRO A 147 -15.26 14.60 -1.31
C PRO A 147 -13.84 14.05 -1.10
N PHE A 148 -12.84 14.93 -0.99
CA PHE A 148 -11.44 14.52 -0.91
C PHE A 148 -10.93 14.49 0.52
N GLN A 149 -10.02 13.54 0.79
CA GLN A 149 -9.20 13.52 1.99
C GLN A 149 -7.77 13.93 1.65
N LEU A 150 -7.27 14.97 2.31
CA LEU A 150 -5.93 15.52 2.11
C LEU A 150 -5.02 15.15 3.27
N ARG A 151 -3.79 14.73 2.96
CA ARG A 151 -2.70 14.49 3.92
C ARG A 151 -1.40 15.05 3.38
N ASN A 152 -0.70 15.87 4.15
CA ASN A 152 0.57 16.46 3.73
C ASN A 152 1.66 15.39 3.57
N SER A 153 2.53 15.56 2.56
CA SER A 153 3.74 14.74 2.43
C SER A 153 4.88 15.34 3.25
N CYS A 154 6.03 14.65 3.31
CA CYS A 154 7.24 15.22 3.92
C CYS A 154 7.80 16.44 3.14
N ARG A 155 7.31 16.70 1.92
CA ARG A 155 7.81 17.76 1.05
C ARG A 155 6.87 18.96 1.12
N ALA A 156 7.45 20.13 1.42
CA ALA A 156 6.69 21.38 1.41
C ALA A 156 6.06 21.63 0.03
N GLY A 157 4.78 22.03 0.03
CA GLY A 157 4.01 22.24 -1.19
C GLY A 157 3.55 20.95 -1.88
N GLU A 158 3.62 19.80 -1.21
CA GLU A 158 3.13 18.53 -1.72
C GLU A 158 2.19 17.84 -0.72
N ALA A 159 1.09 17.27 -1.21
CA ALA A 159 0.15 16.51 -0.41
C ALA A 159 -0.41 15.32 -1.19
N TYR A 160 -0.93 14.34 -0.47
CA TYR A 160 -1.70 13.23 -1.01
C TYR A 160 -3.18 13.56 -0.91
N LEU A 161 -3.92 13.27 -1.99
CA LEU A 161 -5.36 13.48 -2.08
C LEU A 161 -6.04 12.14 -2.37
N GLY A 162 -6.84 11.65 -1.42
CA GLY A 162 -7.66 10.46 -1.58
C GLY A 162 -9.08 10.82 -1.96
N LEU A 163 -9.68 10.02 -2.85
CA LEU A 163 -11.11 10.02 -3.13
C LEU A 163 -11.65 8.61 -2.88
N SER A 164 -12.74 8.51 -2.11
CA SER A 164 -13.44 7.23 -1.95
C SER A 164 -14.22 6.89 -3.21
N ILE A 165 -14.12 5.62 -3.63
CA ILE A 165 -14.67 5.07 -4.85
C ILE A 165 -15.40 3.77 -4.50
N PRO A 166 -16.59 3.48 -5.07
CA PRO A 166 -17.25 2.20 -4.87
C PRO A 166 -16.34 1.02 -5.20
N ALA A 167 -16.34 -0.03 -4.37
CA ALA A 167 -15.46 -1.19 -4.55
C ALA A 167 -15.65 -1.87 -5.92
N ALA A 168 -16.90 -1.93 -6.40
CA ALA A 168 -17.26 -2.50 -7.68
C ALA A 168 -16.81 -1.68 -8.90
N ALA A 169 -16.40 -0.41 -8.73
CA ALA A 169 -16.00 0.43 -9.84
C ALA A 169 -14.73 -0.10 -10.50
N SER A 170 -14.77 -0.23 -11.83
CA SER A 170 -13.61 -0.55 -12.65
C SER A 170 -12.60 0.60 -12.67
N TRP A 171 -11.39 0.33 -13.18
CA TRP A 171 -10.36 1.36 -13.34
C TRP A 171 -10.79 2.56 -14.19
N PRO A 172 -11.43 2.38 -15.36
CA PRO A 172 -11.96 3.50 -16.14
C PRO A 172 -13.00 4.32 -15.38
N GLU A 173 -13.95 3.68 -14.71
CA GLU A 173 -15.00 4.35 -13.94
C GLU A 173 -14.42 5.15 -12.76
N ALA A 174 -13.50 4.56 -12.00
CA ALA A 174 -12.83 5.23 -10.89
C ALA A 174 -12.10 6.51 -11.33
N ARG A 175 -11.42 6.46 -12.49
CA ARG A 175 -10.73 7.63 -13.06
C ARG A 175 -11.70 8.71 -13.54
N GLN A 176 -12.83 8.31 -14.13
CA GLN A 176 -13.88 9.26 -14.52
C GLN A 176 -14.50 9.95 -13.30
N LEU A 177 -14.80 9.18 -12.23
CA LEU A 177 -15.30 9.72 -10.96
C LEU A 177 -14.30 10.70 -10.35
N PHE A 178 -13.01 10.35 -10.33
CA PHE A 178 -11.97 11.24 -9.84
C PHE A 178 -11.88 12.53 -10.65
N HIS A 179 -11.84 12.43 -11.98
CA HIS A 179 -11.78 13.59 -12.85
C HIS A 179 -12.98 14.53 -12.63
N ALA A 180 -14.19 13.96 -12.58
CA ALA A 180 -15.41 14.73 -12.36
C ALA A 180 -15.42 15.43 -10.99
N ALA A 181 -14.91 14.77 -9.94
CA ALA A 181 -14.76 15.37 -8.62
C ALA A 181 -13.69 16.47 -8.62
N TRP A 182 -12.59 16.29 -9.36
CA TRP A 182 -11.48 17.24 -9.46
C TRP A 182 -11.85 18.51 -10.24
N ASP A 183 -12.64 18.38 -11.30
CA ASP A 183 -13.19 19.52 -12.04
C ASP A 183 -14.08 20.41 -11.16
N ARG A 184 -14.75 19.78 -10.18
CA ARG A 184 -15.65 20.44 -9.21
C ARG A 184 -15.00 20.62 -7.83
N ARG A 185 -13.67 20.64 -7.77
CA ARG A 185 -12.94 20.72 -6.50
C ARG A 185 -13.28 22.02 -5.74
N PRO A 186 -13.26 21.98 -4.39
CA PRO A 186 -13.50 23.16 -3.57
C PRO A 186 -12.56 24.33 -3.88
N GLU A 187 -12.98 25.54 -3.52
CA GLU A 187 -12.22 26.79 -3.73
C GLU A 187 -10.78 26.69 -3.17
N SER A 188 -10.63 26.09 -1.99
CA SER A 188 -9.33 25.87 -1.35
C SER A 188 -8.35 25.02 -2.15
N LEU A 189 -8.83 24.23 -3.13
CA LEU A 189 -8.02 23.39 -4.00
C LEU A 189 -7.94 23.94 -5.43
N GLN A 190 -8.48 25.13 -5.72
CA GLN A 190 -8.52 25.65 -7.09
C GLN A 190 -7.13 25.92 -7.68
N GLU A 191 -6.21 26.44 -6.86
CA GLU A 191 -4.81 26.67 -7.23
C GLU A 191 -3.92 25.42 -7.08
N ALA A 192 -4.47 24.30 -6.62
CA ALA A 192 -3.73 23.05 -6.52
C ALA A 192 -3.59 22.39 -7.90
N HIS A 193 -2.46 21.73 -8.13
CA HIS A 193 -2.20 20.96 -9.35
C HIS A 193 -2.09 19.47 -9.05
N LEU A 194 -2.89 18.65 -9.72
CA LEU A 194 -2.74 17.21 -9.70
C LEU A 194 -1.49 16.80 -10.49
N LEU A 195 -0.53 16.15 -9.84
CA LEU A 195 0.73 15.71 -10.45
C LEU A 195 0.65 14.28 -10.96
N LEU A 196 0.18 13.36 -10.11
CA LEU A 196 0.14 11.94 -10.38
C LEU A 196 -1.09 11.30 -9.73
N LEU A 197 -1.62 10.25 -10.36
CA LEU A 197 -2.62 9.35 -9.76
C LEU A 197 -2.01 7.97 -9.53
N GLY A 198 -2.43 7.32 -8.46
CA GLY A 198 -2.03 5.97 -8.12
C GLY A 198 -2.41 4.98 -9.22
N THR A 199 -1.56 3.96 -9.38
CA THR A 199 -1.81 2.83 -10.30
C THR A 199 -2.36 1.60 -9.56
N TYR A 200 -2.53 1.72 -8.24
CA TYR A 200 -3.20 0.76 -7.37
C TYR A 200 -4.30 1.46 -6.60
N PHE A 201 -5.34 0.70 -6.22
CA PHE A 201 -6.30 1.18 -5.24
C PHE A 201 -5.77 0.94 -3.84
N SER A 202 -6.00 1.90 -2.95
CA SER A 202 -5.83 1.67 -1.52
C SER A 202 -7.13 1.12 -0.96
N TRP A 203 -7.07 -0.05 -0.35
CA TRP A 203 -8.23 -0.66 0.30
C TRP A 203 -8.22 -0.32 1.80
N PRO A 204 -9.40 -0.18 2.42
CA PRO A 204 -9.50 -0.10 3.87
C PRO A 204 -8.77 -1.27 4.54
N GLY A 205 -8.07 -0.99 5.63
CA GLY A 205 -7.22 -1.97 6.29
C GLY A 205 -6.36 -1.34 7.37
N ASP A 206 -5.09 -1.74 7.43
CA ASP A 206 -4.14 -1.15 8.36
C ASP A 206 -3.89 0.33 8.04
N ALA A 207 -3.87 1.15 9.08
CA ALA A 207 -3.71 2.59 8.94
C ALA A 207 -2.38 2.98 8.27
N ASN A 208 -1.31 2.19 8.42
CA ASN A 208 0.00 2.45 7.81
C ASN A 208 0.75 1.14 7.51
N PRO A 209 1.79 1.17 6.66
CA PRO A 209 2.52 -0.03 6.27
C PRO A 209 3.20 -0.77 7.43
N VAL A 210 3.62 -0.08 8.49
CA VAL A 210 4.28 -0.74 9.63
C VAL A 210 3.28 -1.54 10.44
N LEU A 211 2.05 -1.04 10.64
CA LEU A 211 0.99 -1.79 11.30
C LEU A 211 0.60 -3.04 10.50
N ALA A 212 0.53 -2.93 9.17
CA ALA A 212 0.29 -4.08 8.30
C ALA A 212 1.38 -5.14 8.46
N PHE A 213 2.64 -4.71 8.45
CA PHE A 213 3.79 -5.58 8.64
C PHE A 213 3.78 -6.26 10.01
N ASP A 214 3.51 -5.51 11.08
CA ASP A 214 3.42 -6.03 12.45
C ASP A 214 2.31 -7.08 12.59
N ARG A 215 1.13 -6.78 12.07
CA ARG A 215 -0.01 -7.72 12.05
C ARG A 215 0.39 -9.02 11.35
N GLY A 216 1.05 -8.93 10.20
CA GLY A 216 1.52 -10.10 9.45
C GLY A 216 2.45 -10.98 10.29
N ILE A 217 3.41 -10.38 11.00
CA ILE A 217 4.34 -11.12 11.86
C ILE A 217 3.59 -11.80 13.01
N CYS A 218 2.74 -11.06 13.71
CA CYS A 218 2.01 -11.57 14.88
C CYS A 218 1.07 -12.73 14.49
N GLU A 219 0.33 -12.59 13.40
CA GLU A 219 -0.54 -13.66 12.90
C GLU A 219 0.25 -14.87 12.38
N GLY A 220 1.39 -14.64 11.73
CA GLY A 220 2.26 -15.71 11.26
C GLY A 220 2.84 -16.54 12.40
N ARG A 221 3.22 -15.89 13.51
CA ARG A 221 3.72 -16.58 14.73
C ARG A 221 2.66 -17.38 15.47
N ALA A 222 1.39 -17.07 15.25
CA ALA A 222 0.26 -17.77 15.86
C ALA A 222 -0.21 -19.00 15.04
N LYS A 223 0.35 -19.22 13.84
CA LYS A 223 -0.02 -20.28 12.90
C LYS A 223 0.96 -21.44 12.90
#